data_AF-A0A0H3ZWE0-F1
#
_entry.id   AF-A0A0H3ZWE0-F1
#
_cell.length_a   1.000
_cell.length_b   1.000
_cell.length_c   1.000
_cell.angle_alpha   90.00
_cell.angle_beta   90.00
_cell.angle_gamma   90.00
#
_symmetry.space_group_name_H-M   'P 1'
#
loop_
_entity.id
_entity.type
_entity.pdbx_description
1 polymer ?
#
loop_
_entity_poly.entity_id
_entity_poly.type
_entity_poly.pdbx_seq_one_letter_code
_entity_poly.pdbx_strand_id
1 'polypeptide(L)'
;MSNSHMINQWRIETGAPSLKGDANDIYMIIEPELWPNWKVQLYQEVREPFYRHLFDKTPFAHIEQGPILVAVSQQSLFHRAIENLQTSPCGCLLYVKKDTHPDTLLRILRERLIAMRGSSTALLRYYEPRTLTPLLGTMSNEERSCFFQHIEQVYWYQERWHFITIEAIASPPKHYQWIITPEHISTMQSILQAQSGAVS
;
A
#
# COMPACT_ATOMS: atom_id res chain seq x y z
N MET A 1 -26.56 2.45 8.61
CA MET A 1 -25.84 1.36 9.31
C MET A 1 -25.28 0.31 8.32
N SER A 2 -24.72 0.70 7.16
CA SER A 2 -24.52 -0.23 6.01
C SER A 2 -23.07 -0.47 5.57
N ASN A 3 -22.09 0.32 6.00
CA ASN A 3 -20.71 0.23 5.47
C ASN A 3 -19.87 -0.88 6.11
N SER A 4 -20.02 -1.14 7.42
CA SER A 4 -19.17 -2.10 8.12
C SER A 4 -19.35 -3.55 7.64
N HIS A 5 -20.57 -3.96 7.27
CA HIS A 5 -20.80 -5.31 6.73
C HIS A 5 -20.24 -5.49 5.31
N MET A 6 -20.29 -4.45 4.47
CA MET A 6 -19.70 -4.52 3.13
C MET A 6 -18.17 -4.56 3.15
N ILE A 7 -17.53 -3.84 4.08
CA ILE A 7 -16.07 -3.84 4.21
C ILE A 7 -15.56 -5.21 4.71
N ASN A 8 -16.29 -5.85 5.64
CA ASN A 8 -15.98 -7.21 6.10
C ASN A 8 -16.08 -8.25 4.98
N GLN A 9 -17.00 -8.10 4.02
CA GLN A 9 -17.12 -9.04 2.89
C GLN A 9 -15.87 -9.02 1.99
N TRP A 10 -15.14 -7.90 1.98
CA TRP A 10 -13.88 -7.72 1.26
C TRP A 10 -12.66 -8.02 2.11
N ARG A 11 -12.87 -8.49 3.36
CA ARG A 11 -11.82 -8.82 4.34
C ARG A 11 -10.94 -7.61 4.63
N ILE A 12 -11.55 -6.43 4.62
CA ILE A 12 -10.94 -5.18 5.04
C ILE A 12 -11.51 -4.87 6.41
N GLU A 13 -10.70 -4.27 7.27
CA GLU A 13 -11.06 -3.92 8.63
C GLU A 13 -10.82 -2.43 8.86
N THR A 14 -11.41 -1.88 9.92
CA THR A 14 -11.17 -0.49 10.34
C THR A 14 -10.44 -0.48 11.67
N GLY A 15 -9.33 0.26 11.75
CA GLY A 15 -8.51 0.34 12.94
C GLY A 15 -7.33 1.27 12.72
N ALA A 16 -7.01 2.11 13.70
CA ALA A 16 -5.88 3.01 13.59
C ALA A 16 -4.56 2.22 13.58
N PRO A 17 -3.58 2.61 12.75
CA PRO A 17 -2.25 2.02 12.79
C PRO A 17 -1.59 2.35 14.14
N SER A 18 -0.83 1.39 14.65
CA SER A 18 -0.12 1.52 15.93
C SER A 18 1.34 1.09 15.76
N LEU A 19 2.26 1.73 16.48
CA LEU A 19 3.60 1.19 16.66
C LEU A 19 3.50 -0.09 17.51
N LYS A 20 3.83 -1.24 16.93
CA LYS A 20 3.82 -2.54 17.62
C LYS A 20 5.19 -2.90 18.22
N GLY A 21 5.96 -1.91 18.64
CA GLY A 21 7.34 -2.10 19.10
C GLY A 21 8.19 -2.81 18.05
N ASP A 22 9.02 -3.77 18.48
CA ASP A 22 9.99 -4.47 17.63
C ASP A 22 9.39 -5.65 16.82
N ALA A 23 8.07 -5.72 16.65
CA ALA A 23 7.41 -6.82 15.94
C ALA A 23 7.53 -6.70 14.41
N ASN A 24 7.52 -5.48 13.88
CA ASN A 24 7.53 -5.19 12.45
C ASN A 24 8.40 -3.98 12.15
N ASP A 25 9.01 -3.98 10.97
CA ASP A 25 9.47 -2.75 10.36
C ASP A 25 8.30 -2.05 9.67
N ILE A 26 8.16 -0.74 9.85
CA ILE A 26 7.06 0.02 9.26
C ILE A 26 7.63 0.90 8.15
N TYR A 27 7.05 0.76 6.98
CA TYR A 27 7.33 1.62 5.84
C TYR A 27 6.09 2.36 5.41
N MET A 28 6.29 3.46 4.71
CA MET A 28 5.24 4.24 4.07
C MET A 28 5.57 4.37 2.59
N ILE A 29 4.61 4.12 1.72
CA ILE A 29 4.70 4.55 0.32
C ILE A 29 3.94 5.88 0.23
N ILE A 30 4.58 6.90 -0.33
CA ILE A 30 3.93 8.20 -0.55
C ILE A 30 4.07 8.65 -2.00
N GLU A 31 3.07 9.39 -2.45
CA GLU A 31 3.13 10.23 -3.65
C GLU A 31 3.63 11.62 -3.26
N PRO A 32 4.88 11.99 -3.64
CA PRO A 32 5.49 13.26 -3.23
C PRO A 32 4.65 14.50 -3.55
N GLU A 33 3.90 14.48 -4.65
CA GLU A 33 3.02 15.59 -5.07
C GLU A 33 1.92 15.89 -4.05
N LEU A 34 1.47 14.88 -3.29
CA LEU A 34 0.46 15.02 -2.24
C LEU A 34 1.06 15.36 -0.87
N TRP A 35 2.39 15.36 -0.75
CA TRP A 35 3.14 15.81 0.42
C TRP A 35 4.39 16.61 0.01
N PRO A 36 4.25 17.84 -0.52
CA PRO A 36 5.35 18.55 -1.19
C PRO A 36 6.61 18.79 -0.35
N ASN A 37 6.47 18.91 0.97
CA ASN A 37 7.58 19.17 1.89
C ASN A 37 8.08 17.89 2.60
N TRP A 38 7.74 16.70 2.11
CA TRP A 38 8.06 15.42 2.76
C TRP A 38 9.52 15.35 3.17
N LYS A 39 10.46 15.69 2.27
CA LYS A 39 11.89 15.54 2.52
C LYS A 39 12.35 16.42 3.68
N VAL A 40 12.00 17.71 3.67
CA VAL A 40 12.34 18.65 4.75
C VAL A 40 11.79 18.13 6.07
N GLN A 41 10.54 17.69 6.08
CA GLN A 41 9.90 17.18 7.28
C GLN A 41 10.52 15.87 7.79
N LEU A 42 10.95 14.96 6.92
CA LEU A 42 11.68 13.75 7.35
C LEU A 42 13.02 14.11 8.01
N TYR A 43 13.78 15.05 7.44
CA TYR A 43 15.08 15.49 7.98
C TYR A 43 14.95 16.31 9.27
N GLN A 44 13.78 16.86 9.58
CA GLN A 44 13.50 17.50 10.87
C GLN A 44 13.35 16.47 12.00
N GLU A 45 12.86 15.27 11.69
CA GLU A 45 12.63 14.21 12.67
C GLU A 45 13.84 13.28 12.84
N VAL A 46 14.58 13.02 11.75
CA VAL A 46 15.74 12.12 11.74
C VAL A 46 16.88 12.69 10.91
N ARG A 47 18.10 12.57 11.42
CA ARG A 47 19.32 13.05 10.73
C ARG A 47 19.53 12.40 9.35
N GLU A 48 19.29 11.10 9.26
CA GLU A 48 19.50 10.29 8.05
C GLU A 48 18.27 9.39 7.79
N PRO A 49 17.16 9.95 7.28
CA PRO A 49 15.96 9.18 7.00
C PRO A 49 16.20 8.23 5.83
N PHE A 50 15.77 6.97 5.95
CA PHE A 50 15.78 6.03 4.84
C PHE A 50 14.60 6.34 3.90
N TYR A 51 14.90 6.61 2.63
CA TYR A 51 13.91 6.61 1.56
C TYR A 51 14.51 6.12 0.23
N ARG A 52 13.66 5.61 -0.66
CA ARG A 52 14.02 5.17 -2.02
C ARG A 52 12.85 5.42 -2.98
N HIS A 53 13.15 5.83 -4.22
CA HIS A 53 12.12 5.96 -5.26
C HIS A 53 11.70 4.57 -5.75
N LEU A 54 10.40 4.33 -5.85
CA LEU A 54 9.89 3.06 -6.36
C LEU A 54 10.05 2.97 -7.88
N PHE A 55 10.00 4.08 -8.61
CA PHE A 55 10.16 4.04 -10.06
C PHE A 55 11.60 3.79 -10.55
N ASP A 56 12.60 3.97 -9.69
CA ASP A 56 13.99 3.62 -10.01
C ASP A 56 14.11 2.16 -10.46
N LYS A 57 14.92 1.92 -11.50
CA LYS A 57 15.15 0.57 -12.07
C LYS A 57 13.86 -0.08 -12.60
N THR A 58 12.88 0.73 -12.99
CA THR A 58 11.65 0.27 -13.67
C THR A 58 11.47 1.04 -14.99
N PRO A 59 10.55 0.62 -15.88
CA PRO A 59 10.20 1.41 -17.08
C PRO A 59 9.72 2.84 -16.78
N PHE A 60 9.32 3.12 -15.55
CA PHE A 60 8.79 4.41 -15.10
C PHE A 60 9.87 5.37 -14.56
N ALA A 61 11.15 5.00 -14.61
CA ALA A 61 12.25 5.80 -14.05
C ALA A 61 12.40 7.22 -14.64
N HIS A 62 11.76 7.50 -15.77
CA HIS A 62 11.72 8.82 -16.40
C HIS A 62 10.74 9.80 -15.71
N ILE A 63 9.90 9.34 -14.78
CA ILE A 63 8.95 10.16 -14.04
C ILE A 63 9.63 10.67 -12.76
N GLU A 64 9.94 11.97 -12.73
CA GLU A 64 10.75 12.58 -11.66
C GLU A 64 10.07 12.59 -10.28
N GLN A 65 8.74 12.81 -10.23
CA GLN A 65 7.97 12.88 -8.98
C GLN A 65 7.23 11.56 -8.67
N GLY A 66 7.87 10.43 -8.99
CA GLY A 66 7.31 9.11 -8.70
C GLY A 66 7.20 8.80 -7.21
N PRO A 67 6.42 7.76 -6.85
CA PRO A 67 6.21 7.34 -5.48
C PRO A 67 7.53 6.93 -4.81
N ILE A 68 7.62 7.19 -3.50
CA ILE A 68 8.79 6.85 -2.69
C ILE A 68 8.40 5.94 -1.53
N LEU A 69 9.30 5.05 -1.16
CA LEU A 69 9.24 4.25 0.05
C LEU A 69 10.06 4.95 1.14
N VAL A 70 9.50 5.12 2.34
CA VAL A 70 10.14 5.74 3.50
C VAL A 70 10.06 4.78 4.69
N ALA A 71 11.14 4.62 5.46
CA ALA A 71 11.07 3.89 6.72
C ALA A 71 10.54 4.80 7.84
N VAL A 72 9.54 4.34 8.58
CA VAL A 72 8.83 5.12 9.60
C VAL A 72 8.65 4.35 10.91
N SER A 73 9.50 3.36 11.20
CA SER A 73 9.48 2.61 12.48
C SER A 73 9.82 3.48 13.70
N GLN A 74 10.50 4.61 13.51
CA GLN A 74 10.84 5.54 14.60
C GLN A 74 9.61 6.37 14.99
N GLN A 75 9.37 6.52 16.30
CA GLN A 75 8.12 7.07 16.83
C GLN A 75 7.72 8.45 16.27
N SER A 76 8.65 9.40 16.18
CA SER A 76 8.34 10.74 15.68
C SER A 76 8.00 10.75 14.19
N LEU A 77 8.75 10.00 13.37
CA LEU A 77 8.42 9.78 11.96
C LEU A 77 7.07 9.09 11.77
N PHE A 78 6.77 8.08 12.59
CA PHE A 78 5.49 7.38 12.54
C PHE A 78 4.34 8.34 12.78
N HIS A 79 4.37 9.12 13.87
CA HIS A 79 3.31 10.10 14.17
C HIS A 79 3.14 11.10 13.04
N ARG A 80 4.25 11.63 12.52
CA ARG A 80 4.20 12.54 11.37
C ARG A 80 3.61 11.89 10.12
N ALA A 81 3.92 10.63 9.85
CA ALA A 81 3.33 9.87 8.75
C ALA A 81 1.81 9.71 8.93
N ILE A 82 1.35 9.39 10.13
CA ILE A 82 -0.08 9.28 10.46
C ILE A 82 -0.79 10.61 10.20
N GLU A 83 -0.27 11.72 10.74
CA GLU A 83 -0.85 13.05 10.57
C GLU A 83 -0.96 13.46 9.09
N ASN A 84 0.10 13.20 8.31
CA ASN A 84 0.08 13.52 6.88
C ASN A 84 -0.93 12.65 6.12
N LEU A 85 -1.00 11.34 6.37
CA LEU A 85 -1.98 10.46 5.71
C LEU A 85 -3.43 10.83 6.01
N GLN A 86 -3.70 11.33 7.22
CA GLN A 86 -5.04 11.76 7.61
C GLN A 86 -5.45 13.09 6.98
N THR A 87 -4.50 14.02 6.84
CA THR A 87 -4.75 15.35 6.27
C THR A 87 -4.77 15.34 4.75
N SER A 88 -3.90 14.54 4.13
CA SER A 88 -3.78 14.34 2.70
C SER A 88 -3.51 12.85 2.46
N PRO A 89 -4.50 12.07 1.96
CA PRO A 89 -4.33 10.65 1.62
C PRO A 89 -3.27 10.41 0.54
N CYS A 90 -2.00 10.57 0.91
CA CYS A 90 -0.85 10.62 0.03
C CYS A 90 -0.22 9.25 -0.22
N GLY A 91 -0.78 8.18 0.36
CA GLY A 91 -0.28 6.82 0.16
C GLY A 91 -0.72 5.86 1.26
N CYS A 92 0.11 4.85 1.56
CA CYS A 92 -0.24 3.80 2.51
C CYS A 92 0.93 3.42 3.42
N LEU A 93 0.61 2.77 4.54
CA LEU A 93 1.59 2.16 5.44
C LEU A 93 1.67 0.67 5.20
N LEU A 94 2.88 0.14 5.31
CA LEU A 94 3.21 -1.27 5.17
C LEU A 94 3.86 -1.73 6.47
N TYR A 95 3.25 -2.72 7.12
CA TYR A 95 3.85 -3.43 8.23
C TYR A 95 4.58 -4.62 7.64
N VAL A 96 5.89 -4.58 7.69
CA VAL A 96 6.77 -5.54 7.06
C VAL A 96 7.29 -6.49 8.12
N LYS A 97 7.35 -7.78 7.79
CA LYS A 97 7.98 -8.79 8.62
C LYS A 97 9.37 -8.32 9.03
N LYS A 98 9.66 -8.38 10.33
CA LYS A 98 10.97 -8.00 10.87
C LYS A 98 12.11 -8.67 10.13
N ASP A 99 13.24 -7.98 10.04
CA ASP A 99 14.49 -8.45 9.41
C ASP A 99 14.38 -8.65 7.88
N THR A 100 13.29 -8.19 7.26
CA THR A 100 13.20 -8.12 5.80
C THR A 100 14.17 -7.07 5.29
N HIS A 101 15.19 -7.49 4.54
CA HIS A 101 16.17 -6.56 3.99
C HIS A 101 15.49 -5.50 3.08
N PRO A 102 15.80 -4.21 3.21
CA PRO A 102 15.13 -3.14 2.45
C PRO A 102 15.18 -3.35 0.92
N ASP A 103 16.28 -3.86 0.39
CA ASP A 103 16.39 -4.15 -1.05
C ASP A 103 15.47 -5.29 -1.51
N THR A 104 15.20 -6.28 -0.65
CA THR A 104 14.23 -7.34 -0.94
C THR A 104 12.83 -6.77 -1.03
N LEU A 105 12.45 -5.92 -0.06
CA LEU A 105 11.17 -5.22 -0.05
C LEU A 105 11.03 -4.34 -1.32
N LEU A 106 12.04 -3.53 -1.64
CA LEU A 106 12.02 -2.66 -2.81
C LEU A 106 11.88 -3.43 -4.12
N ARG A 107 12.57 -4.56 -4.25
CA ARG A 107 12.43 -5.42 -5.43
C ARG A 107 10.98 -5.90 -5.58
N ILE A 108 10.38 -6.43 -4.51
CA ILE A 108 8.98 -6.89 -4.52
C ILE A 108 8.06 -5.73 -4.90
N LEU A 109 8.16 -4.60 -4.22
CA LEU A 109 7.33 -3.42 -4.46
C LEU A 109 7.43 -2.92 -5.91
N ARG A 110 8.63 -2.95 -6.50
CA ARG A 110 8.87 -2.55 -7.90
C ARG A 110 8.24 -3.49 -8.90
N GLU A 111 8.37 -4.80 -8.68
CA GLU A 111 7.73 -5.82 -9.53
C GLU A 111 6.19 -5.66 -9.53
N ARG A 112 5.60 -5.17 -8.44
CA ARG A 112 4.15 -4.95 -8.32
C ARG A 112 3.65 -3.66 -8.98
N LEU A 113 4.54 -2.79 -9.48
CA LEU A 113 4.14 -1.58 -10.21
C LEU A 113 3.56 -1.90 -11.59
N ILE A 114 3.74 -3.11 -12.09
CA ILE A 114 3.21 -3.53 -13.38
C ILE A 114 2.13 -4.57 -13.10
N ALA A 115 0.97 -4.44 -13.75
CA ALA A 115 -0.06 -5.46 -13.80
C ALA A 115 -0.32 -5.87 -15.25
N MET A 116 -0.62 -7.15 -15.46
CA MET A 116 -1.00 -7.68 -16.77
C MET A 116 -2.52 -7.60 -16.94
N ARG A 117 -2.99 -7.17 -18.11
CA ARG A 117 -4.40 -7.20 -18.52
C ARG A 117 -4.48 -7.73 -19.95
N GLY A 118 -4.77 -9.02 -20.09
CA GLY A 118 -4.67 -9.71 -21.38
C GLY A 118 -3.23 -9.64 -21.91
N SER A 119 -3.04 -9.07 -23.10
CA SER A 119 -1.73 -8.84 -23.72
C SER A 119 -1.12 -7.47 -23.38
N SER A 120 -1.80 -6.63 -22.61
CA SER A 120 -1.35 -5.28 -22.24
C SER A 120 -0.78 -5.26 -20.82
N THR A 121 0.15 -4.34 -20.56
CA THR A 121 0.64 -4.02 -19.22
C THR A 121 0.16 -2.62 -18.81
N ALA A 122 -0.09 -2.44 -17.51
CA ALA A 122 -0.48 -1.16 -16.94
C ALA A 122 0.33 -0.86 -15.68
N LEU A 123 0.57 0.43 -15.42
CA LEU A 123 1.07 0.90 -14.14
C LEU A 123 -0.02 0.64 -13.08
N LEU A 124 0.33 -0.13 -12.05
CA LEU A 124 -0.52 -0.40 -10.91
C LEU A 124 -0.06 0.41 -9.70
N ARG A 125 -0.84 1.43 -9.35
CA ARG A 125 -0.63 2.26 -8.16
C ARG A 125 -1.26 1.58 -6.93
N TYR A 126 -0.74 0.42 -6.55
CA TYR A 126 -1.27 -0.39 -5.42
C TYR A 126 -1.13 0.27 -4.04
N TYR A 127 -0.63 1.50 -3.98
CA TYR A 127 -0.44 2.30 -2.78
C TYR A 127 -1.38 3.52 -2.75
N GLU A 128 -2.19 3.75 -3.79
CA GLU A 128 -3.12 4.89 -3.89
C GLU A 128 -4.38 4.63 -3.05
N PRO A 129 -4.62 5.41 -1.97
CA PRO A 129 -5.70 5.15 -1.00
C PRO A 129 -7.08 5.00 -1.61
N ARG A 130 -7.40 5.82 -2.62
CA ARG A 130 -8.73 5.82 -3.25
C ARG A 130 -9.03 4.54 -4.03
N THR A 131 -7.99 3.78 -4.37
CA THR A 131 -8.10 2.55 -5.17
C THR A 131 -7.74 1.29 -4.38
N LEU A 132 -7.24 1.43 -3.15
CA LEU A 132 -6.81 0.31 -2.33
C LEU A 132 -7.97 -0.62 -1.94
N THR A 133 -9.12 -0.08 -1.54
CA THR A 133 -10.29 -0.91 -1.22
C THR A 133 -10.75 -1.78 -2.39
N PRO A 134 -11.04 -1.24 -3.60
CA PRO A 134 -11.43 -2.09 -4.72
C PRO A 134 -10.32 -3.05 -5.14
N LEU A 135 -9.07 -2.60 -5.17
CA LEU A 135 -7.92 -3.43 -5.57
C LEU A 135 -7.72 -4.63 -4.63
N LEU A 136 -7.65 -4.37 -3.33
CA LEU A 136 -7.44 -5.43 -2.34
C LEU A 136 -8.67 -6.31 -2.23
N GLY A 137 -9.86 -5.72 -2.23
CA GLY A 137 -11.14 -6.43 -2.11
C GLY A 137 -11.37 -7.44 -3.21
N THR A 138 -10.84 -7.20 -4.42
CA THR A 138 -10.95 -8.14 -5.52
C THR A 138 -9.96 -9.30 -5.48
N MET A 139 -8.84 -9.17 -4.77
CA MET A 139 -7.82 -10.22 -4.73
C MET A 139 -8.25 -11.37 -3.80
N SER A 140 -7.95 -12.61 -4.20
CA SER A 140 -8.01 -13.77 -3.32
C SER A 140 -6.97 -13.66 -2.19
N ASN A 141 -7.08 -14.52 -1.17
CA ASN A 141 -6.06 -14.55 -0.11
C ASN A 141 -4.70 -14.96 -0.67
N GLU A 142 -4.67 -15.97 -1.54
CA GLU A 142 -3.45 -16.44 -2.20
C GLU A 142 -2.82 -15.36 -3.07
N GLU A 143 -3.64 -14.60 -3.82
CA GLU A 143 -3.15 -13.47 -4.61
C GLU A 143 -2.54 -12.40 -3.72
N ARG A 144 -3.22 -12.02 -2.63
CA ARG A 144 -2.69 -11.04 -1.66
C ARG A 144 -1.38 -11.51 -1.05
N SER A 145 -1.29 -12.77 -0.64
CA SER A 145 -0.06 -13.37 -0.10
C SER A 145 1.09 -13.37 -1.10
N CYS A 146 0.81 -13.66 -2.38
CA CYS A 146 1.82 -13.63 -3.44
C CYS A 146 2.20 -12.19 -3.84
N PHE A 147 1.25 -11.27 -3.80
CA PHE A 147 1.43 -9.87 -4.15
C PHE A 147 2.27 -9.14 -3.10
N PHE A 148 1.87 -9.24 -1.84
CA PHE A 148 2.41 -8.51 -0.69
C PHE A 148 3.41 -9.35 0.11
N GLN A 149 4.30 -10.09 -0.56
CA GLN A 149 5.31 -10.91 0.12
C GLN A 149 6.11 -10.09 1.15
N HIS A 150 6.30 -10.65 2.34
CA HIS A 150 6.91 -10.03 3.52
C HIS A 150 6.13 -8.87 4.15
N ILE A 151 5.01 -8.44 3.58
CA ILE A 151 4.14 -7.42 4.18
C ILE A 151 3.02 -8.16 4.90
N GLU A 152 2.87 -7.91 6.18
CA GLU A 152 1.88 -8.55 7.05
C GLU A 152 0.60 -7.74 7.16
N GLN A 153 0.69 -6.41 7.07
CA GLN A 153 -0.48 -5.55 7.04
C GLN A 153 -0.27 -4.35 6.11
N VAL A 154 -1.35 -3.91 5.46
CA VAL A 154 -1.40 -2.65 4.70
C VAL A 154 -2.47 -1.76 5.31
N TYR A 155 -2.12 -0.53 5.66
CA TYR A 155 -3.06 0.48 6.17
C TYR A 155 -3.16 1.66 5.21
N TRP A 156 -4.34 2.22 5.07
CA TRP A 156 -4.57 3.47 4.34
C TRP A 156 -5.67 4.28 5.01
N TYR A 157 -5.63 5.58 4.80
CA TYR A 157 -6.65 6.48 5.31
C TYR A 157 -7.59 6.91 4.18
N GLN A 158 -8.88 6.70 4.41
CA GLN A 158 -9.96 7.17 3.54
C GLN A 158 -11.18 7.45 4.43
N GLU A 159 -11.31 8.70 4.89
CA GLU A 159 -12.24 9.19 5.94
C GLU A 159 -12.01 8.59 7.33
N ARG A 160 -11.58 7.33 7.39
CA ARG A 160 -11.14 6.59 8.56
C ARG A 160 -9.98 5.67 8.15
N TRP A 161 -9.30 5.12 9.14
CA TRP A 161 -8.28 4.11 8.89
C TRP A 161 -8.91 2.78 8.50
N HIS A 162 -8.42 2.25 7.38
CA HIS A 162 -8.70 0.90 6.91
C HIS A 162 -7.42 0.11 6.90
N PHE A 163 -7.53 -1.19 7.11
CA PHE A 163 -6.40 -2.08 6.96
C PHE A 163 -6.81 -3.45 6.46
N ILE A 164 -5.81 -4.18 6.01
CA ILE A 164 -5.91 -5.59 5.71
C ILE A 164 -4.74 -6.33 6.34
N THR A 165 -5.01 -7.54 6.82
CA THR A 165 -3.97 -8.49 7.23
C THR A 165 -3.68 -9.44 6.06
N ILE A 166 -2.40 -9.66 5.79
CA ILE A 166 -1.90 -10.53 4.74
C ILE A 166 -1.36 -11.80 5.38
N GLU A 167 -1.94 -12.94 5.03
CA GLU A 167 -1.47 -14.23 5.50
C GLU A 167 -0.21 -14.65 4.72
N ALA A 168 0.81 -15.15 5.42
CA ALA A 168 1.98 -15.69 4.78
C ALA A 168 1.69 -17.07 4.18
N ILE A 169 2.17 -17.31 2.96
CA ILE A 169 2.17 -18.64 2.36
C ILE A 169 3.54 -19.31 2.52
N ALA A 170 3.57 -20.62 2.72
CA ALA A 170 4.78 -21.38 3.02
C ALA A 170 5.82 -21.36 1.88
N SER A 171 5.37 -21.24 0.63
CA SER A 171 6.24 -21.31 -0.55
C SER A 171 5.77 -20.32 -1.61
N PRO A 172 6.03 -19.02 -1.42
CA PRO A 172 5.67 -18.02 -2.41
C PRO A 172 6.50 -18.20 -3.68
N PRO A 173 5.93 -17.89 -4.86
CA PRO A 173 6.68 -17.94 -6.10
C PRO A 173 7.79 -16.87 -6.11
N LYS A 174 8.95 -17.23 -6.67
CA LYS A 174 10.11 -16.32 -6.79
C LYS A 174 9.80 -15.07 -7.62
N HIS A 175 8.98 -15.25 -8.66
CA HIS A 175 8.46 -14.18 -9.49
C HIS A 175 6.95 -14.29 -9.48
N TYR A 176 6.29 -13.18 -9.19
CA TYR A 176 4.83 -13.09 -9.22
C TYR A 176 4.44 -11.87 -10.01
N GLN A 177 3.55 -12.07 -10.98
CA GLN A 177 2.97 -11.01 -11.77
C GLN A 177 1.46 -11.12 -11.62
N TRP A 178 0.83 -10.10 -11.05
CA TRP A 178 -0.61 -10.09 -10.94
C TRP A 178 -1.25 -9.91 -12.32
N ILE A 179 -2.25 -10.73 -12.61
CA ILE A 179 -3.02 -10.71 -13.85
C ILE A 179 -4.44 -10.27 -13.50
N ILE A 180 -4.83 -9.12 -14.04
CA ILE A 180 -6.17 -8.57 -13.86
C ILE A 180 -7.12 -9.30 -14.81
N THR A 181 -8.03 -10.08 -14.24
CA THR A 181 -9.07 -10.80 -14.96
C THR A 181 -10.31 -9.91 -15.16
N PRO A 182 -11.23 -10.28 -16.09
CA PRO A 182 -12.52 -9.61 -16.19
C PRO A 182 -13.33 -9.65 -14.89
N GLU A 183 -13.22 -10.74 -14.13
CA GLU A 183 -13.86 -10.87 -12.81
C GLU A 183 -13.31 -9.87 -11.81
N HIS A 184 -11.99 -9.63 -11.83
CA HIS A 184 -11.39 -8.59 -10.98
C HIS A 184 -11.96 -7.21 -11.30
N ILE A 185 -12.10 -6.88 -12.58
CA ILE A 185 -12.66 -5.60 -13.02
C ILE A 185 -14.11 -5.45 -12.58
N SER A 186 -14.93 -6.49 -12.78
CA SER A 186 -16.34 -6.50 -12.35
C SER A 186 -16.48 -6.30 -10.85
N THR A 187 -15.62 -6.95 -10.07
CA THR A 187 -15.60 -6.85 -8.60
C THR A 187 -15.18 -5.45 -8.16
N MET A 188 -14.09 -4.91 -8.73
CA MET A 188 -13.64 -3.53 -8.47
C MET A 188 -14.75 -2.50 -8.76
N GLN A 189 -15.47 -2.65 -9.88
CA GLN A 189 -16.58 -1.76 -10.24
C GLN A 189 -17.74 -1.87 -9.24
N SER A 190 -18.09 -3.08 -8.81
CA SER A 190 -19.14 -3.31 -7.81
C SER A 190 -18.78 -2.67 -6.47
N ILE A 191 -17.51 -2.77 -6.06
CA ILE A 191 -16.99 -2.13 -4.84
C ILE A 191 -17.11 -0.60 -4.94
N LEU A 192 -16.66 -0.01 -6.05
CA LEU A 192 -16.72 1.43 -6.27
C LEU A 192 -18.15 1.97 -6.27
N GLN A 193 -19.10 1.24 -6.87
CA GLN A 193 -20.52 1.59 -6.86
C GLN A 193 -21.11 1.55 -5.45
N ALA A 194 -20.81 0.50 -4.68
CA ALA A 194 -21.25 0.37 -3.30
C ALA A 194 -20.71 1.49 -2.40
N GLN A 195 -19.46 1.92 -2.62
CA GLN A 195 -18.86 3.05 -1.90
C GLN A 195 -19.49 4.40 -2.30
N SER A 196 -19.85 4.58 -3.57
CA SER A 196 -20.46 5.81 -4.07
C SER A 196 -21.92 5.97 -3.64
N GLY A 197 -22.68 4.87 -3.59
CA GLY A 197 -24.08 4.85 -3.15
C GLY A 197 -24.27 4.98 -1.64
N ALA A 198 -23.20 4.93 -0.85
CA ALA A 198 -23.23 5.15 0.60
C ALA A 198 -23.12 6.64 1.01
N VAL A 199 -22.94 7.55 0.03
CA VAL A 199 -22.75 9.00 0.24
C VAL A 199 -24.02 9.81 -0.05
N SER A 200 -25.14 9.14 -0.34
CA SER A 200 -26.46 9.77 -0.58
C SER A 200 -27.44 9.58 0.58
#